data_AF-A0A7V5P4F7-F1
#
_entry.id   AF-A0A7V5P4F7-F1
#
_cell.length_a   1.000
_cell.length_b   1.000
_cell.length_c   1.000
_cell.angle_alpha   90.00
_cell.angle_beta   90.00
_cell.angle_gamma   90.00
#
_symmetry.space_group_name_H-M   'P 1'
#
loop_
_entity.id
_entity.type
_entity.pdbx_description
1 polymer ?
#
loop_
_entity_poly.entity_id
_entity_poly.type
_entity_poly.pdbx_seq_one_letter_code
_entity_poly.pdbx_strand_id
1 'polypeptide(L)'
;MNLESLKSLKNLINVDFLKSLNREQIKAIADFYIPKKVKFTKTMYGTHRLISAKDDKGDLPISLTLNCASNDLLKFIKRDSGEFLRMEVTGSITAAELVENAEVKGSIEYDFISKKQFVYDLYFTDNAGKEYYFNGHNDLSIFQPIKSFSTMLGEIVDRQSGKIVSTVVLKIEAKDIFPIIASFRITR
;
A
#
# COMPACT_ATOMS: atom_id res chain seq x y z
N MET A 1 19.50 3.95 22.12
CA MET A 1 19.37 4.56 20.78
C MET A 1 20.71 4.38 20.08
N ASN A 2 20.77 3.71 18.94
CA ASN A 2 22.03 3.50 18.21
C ASN A 2 22.34 4.74 17.33
N LEU A 3 23.59 4.82 16.84
CA LEU A 3 24.05 5.92 15.97
C LEU A 3 23.25 6.06 14.66
N GLU A 4 22.61 4.98 14.22
CA GLU A 4 21.83 4.91 12.98
C GLU A 4 20.46 5.61 13.12
N SER A 5 19.78 5.43 14.26
CA SER A 5 18.53 6.15 14.58
C SER A 5 18.75 7.66 14.67
N LEU A 6 19.90 8.08 15.20
CA LEU A 6 20.30 9.48 15.30
C LEU A 6 20.54 10.15 13.93
N LYS A 7 21.06 9.42 12.95
CA LYS A 7 21.24 9.94 11.58
C LYS A 7 19.91 10.13 10.85
N SER A 8 18.95 9.24 11.07
CA SER A 8 17.62 9.32 10.44
C SER A 8 16.79 10.49 10.99
N LEU A 9 16.87 10.77 12.30
CA LEU A 9 16.25 11.93 12.94
C LEU A 9 16.81 13.27 12.44
N LYS A 10 18.12 13.34 12.15
CA LYS A 10 18.77 14.53 11.58
C LYS A 10 18.26 14.92 10.19
N ASN A 11 17.68 13.97 9.45
CA ASN A 11 17.08 14.24 8.15
C ASN A 11 15.61 14.71 8.25
N LEU A 12 14.96 14.50 9.40
CA LEU A 12 13.57 14.91 9.65
C LEU A 12 13.44 16.21 10.46
N ILE A 13 14.44 16.54 11.28
CA ILE A 13 14.42 17.66 12.23
C ILE A 13 15.70 18.48 12.05
N ASN A 14 15.60 19.81 12.14
CA ASN A 14 16.74 20.72 12.05
C ASN A 14 17.88 20.28 12.99
N VAL A 15 19.06 20.03 12.39
CA VAL A 15 20.23 19.44 13.06
C VAL A 15 20.74 20.28 14.23
N ASP A 16 20.57 21.60 14.19
CA ASP A 16 21.04 22.49 15.25
C ASP A 16 20.09 22.52 16.46
N PHE A 17 18.81 22.22 16.26
CA PHE A 17 17.86 21.99 17.34
C PHE A 17 18.13 20.66 18.06
N LEU A 18 18.56 19.62 17.34
CA LEU A 18 18.90 18.32 17.96
C LEU A 18 20.19 18.36 18.79
N LYS A 19 21.14 19.26 18.46
CA LYS A 19 22.40 19.42 19.20
C LYS A 19 22.24 20.10 20.56
N SER A 20 21.16 20.87 20.77
CA SER A 20 20.91 21.56 22.04
C SER A 20 20.16 20.71 23.08
N LEU A 21 19.76 19.49 22.71
CA LEU A 21 18.95 18.61 23.54
C LEU A 21 19.79 17.51 24.19
N ASN A 22 19.43 17.14 25.43
CA ASN A 22 20.09 16.03 26.12
C ASN A 22 19.56 14.66 25.63
N ARG A 23 20.26 13.57 26.00
CA ARG A 23 19.92 12.21 25.55
C ARG A 23 18.48 11.77 25.88
N GLU A 24 17.94 12.17 27.02
CA GLU A 24 16.57 11.83 27.43
C GLU A 24 15.54 12.62 26.62
N GLN A 25 15.80 13.89 26.31
CA GLN A 25 14.95 14.73 25.45
C GLN A 25 14.95 14.23 24.00
N ILE A 26 16.11 13.84 23.45
CA ILE A 26 16.19 13.25 22.11
C ILE A 26 15.43 11.94 22.04
N LYS A 27 15.50 11.10 23.09
CA LYS A 27 14.74 9.86 23.18
C LYS A 27 13.23 10.11 23.25
N ALA A 28 12.79 11.07 24.06
CA ALA A 28 11.38 11.45 24.15
C ALA A 28 10.84 12.01 22.82
N ILE A 29 11.61 12.84 22.11
CA ILE A 29 11.26 13.35 20.78
C ILE A 29 11.23 12.22 19.75
N ALA A 30 12.19 11.28 19.78
CA ALA A 30 12.19 10.11 18.92
C ALA A 30 10.97 9.22 19.16
N ASP A 31 10.62 8.95 20.42
CA ASP A 31 9.43 8.18 20.79
C ASP A 31 8.12 8.92 20.45
N PHE A 32 8.13 10.26 20.40
CA PHE A 32 6.97 11.11 20.07
C PHE A 32 6.79 11.33 18.56
N TYR A 33 7.86 11.49 17.79
CA TYR A 33 7.83 11.80 16.35
C TYR A 33 7.97 10.59 15.43
N ILE A 34 8.49 9.45 15.91
CA ILE A 34 8.61 8.22 15.13
C ILE A 34 7.44 7.32 15.51
N PRO A 35 6.29 7.36 14.79
CA PRO A 35 5.21 6.42 15.04
C PRO A 35 5.77 4.99 14.96
N LYS A 36 5.65 4.22 16.04
CA LYS A 36 6.25 2.87 16.14
C LYS A 36 5.70 1.91 15.09
N LYS A 37 4.47 2.15 14.61
CA LYS A 37 3.78 1.41 13.54
C LYS A 37 2.83 2.35 12.81
N VAL A 38 2.84 2.33 11.48
CA VAL A 38 1.76 2.88 10.66
C VAL A 38 0.75 1.75 10.45
N LYS A 39 -0.51 2.02 10.83
CA LYS A 39 -1.63 1.12 10.57
C LYS A 39 -2.78 1.92 9.97
N PHE A 40 -3.34 1.43 8.88
CA PHE A 40 -4.55 1.98 8.31
C PHE A 40 -5.33 0.90 7.56
N THR A 41 -6.63 1.09 7.47
CA THR A 41 -7.50 0.27 6.62
C THR A 41 -7.88 1.09 5.40
N LYS A 42 -7.89 0.44 4.24
CA LYS A 42 -8.24 1.04 2.96
C LYS A 42 -9.25 0.13 2.29
N THR A 43 -10.42 0.67 1.97
CA THR A 43 -11.42 -0.04 1.17
C THR A 43 -11.53 0.62 -0.19
N MET A 44 -11.63 -0.20 -1.23
CA MET A 44 -11.75 0.21 -2.62
C MET A 44 -12.89 -0.54 -3.27
N TYR A 45 -13.54 0.15 -4.21
CA TYR A 45 -14.62 -0.40 -5.01
C TYR A 45 -14.42 -0.05 -6.47
N GLY A 46 -14.91 -0.90 -7.37
CA GLY A 46 -14.84 -0.63 -8.78
C GLY A 46 -15.32 -1.81 -9.60
N THR A 47 -14.67 -2.02 -10.73
CA THR A 47 -15.07 -3.04 -11.70
C THR A 47 -13.92 -3.95 -12.08
N HIS A 48 -14.26 -5.16 -12.48
CA HIS A 48 -13.35 -6.09 -13.13
C HIS A 48 -14.00 -6.70 -14.36
N ARG A 49 -13.19 -7.18 -15.29
CA ARG A 49 -13.63 -7.83 -16.53
C ARG A 49 -12.90 -9.13 -16.74
N LEU A 50 -13.65 -10.22 -16.88
CA LEU A 50 -13.11 -11.56 -17.11
C LEU A 50 -12.59 -11.69 -18.55
N ILE A 51 -11.37 -12.20 -18.73
CA ILE A 51 -10.72 -12.31 -20.05
C ILE A 51 -11.27 -13.49 -20.87
N SER A 52 -11.77 -14.54 -20.21
CA SER A 52 -12.14 -15.81 -20.84
C SER A 52 -13.64 -16.06 -20.93
N ALA A 53 -14.49 -15.08 -20.62
CA ALA A 53 -15.92 -15.28 -20.70
C ALA A 53 -16.31 -15.39 -22.19
N LYS A 54 -16.73 -16.59 -22.62
CA LYS A 54 -17.30 -16.82 -23.97
C LYS A 54 -18.47 -15.89 -24.28
N ASP A 55 -19.08 -15.34 -23.23
CA ASP A 55 -20.05 -14.26 -23.27
C ASP A 55 -19.40 -13.02 -22.64
N ASP A 56 -19.28 -11.91 -23.37
CA ASP A 56 -18.80 -10.65 -22.81
C ASP A 56 -19.84 -10.13 -21.80
N LYS A 57 -19.66 -10.50 -20.54
CA LYS A 57 -20.50 -10.04 -19.43
C LYS A 57 -20.25 -8.58 -19.06
N GLY A 58 -19.31 -7.91 -19.73
CA GLY A 58 -18.94 -6.54 -19.45
C GLY A 58 -18.26 -6.38 -18.09
N ASP A 59 -18.49 -5.24 -17.46
CA ASP A 59 -17.86 -4.86 -16.20
C ASP A 59 -18.66 -5.41 -15.01
N LEU A 60 -18.00 -6.24 -14.20
CA LEU A 60 -18.53 -6.87 -13.00
C LEU A 60 -18.03 -6.14 -11.75
N PRO A 61 -18.81 -6.07 -10.65
CA PRO A 61 -18.39 -5.37 -9.44
C PRO A 61 -17.26 -6.09 -8.70
N ILE A 62 -16.34 -5.30 -8.15
CA ILE A 62 -15.24 -5.77 -7.30
C ILE A 62 -15.06 -4.83 -6.11
N SER A 63 -14.74 -5.41 -4.95
CA SER A 63 -14.35 -4.69 -3.74
C SER A 63 -13.10 -5.29 -3.12
N LEU A 64 -12.23 -4.44 -2.59
CA LEU A 64 -10.99 -4.83 -1.95
C LEU A 64 -10.81 -4.03 -0.66
N THR A 65 -10.70 -4.72 0.47
CA THR A 65 -10.39 -4.11 1.77
C THR A 65 -9.01 -4.57 2.21
N LEU A 66 -8.11 -3.64 2.51
CA LEU A 66 -6.74 -3.90 2.94
C LEU A 66 -6.48 -3.27 4.30
N ASN A 67 -6.01 -4.07 5.24
CA ASN A 67 -5.41 -3.67 6.50
C ASN A 67 -3.90 -3.61 6.29
N CYS A 68 -3.36 -2.40 6.28
CA CYS A 68 -1.96 -2.14 6.03
C CYS A 68 -1.24 -1.94 7.37
N ALA A 69 -0.13 -2.63 7.59
CA ALA A 69 0.69 -2.46 8.78
C ALA A 69 2.18 -2.44 8.44
N SER A 70 2.91 -1.46 8.97
CA SER A 70 4.37 -1.48 8.94
C SER A 70 4.91 -2.33 10.10
N ASN A 71 5.79 -3.29 9.81
CA ASN A 71 6.43 -4.12 10.85
C ASN A 71 7.46 -3.32 11.67
N ASP A 72 8.20 -2.40 11.03
CA ASP A 72 9.19 -1.52 11.66
C ASP A 72 9.38 -0.24 10.81
N LEU A 73 9.05 0.93 11.37
CA LEU A 73 9.15 2.22 10.67
C LEU A 73 10.60 2.55 10.26
N LEU A 74 11.60 2.07 11.03
CA LEU A 74 13.01 2.33 10.72
C LEU A 74 13.47 1.53 9.49
N LYS A 75 12.96 0.31 9.31
CA LYS A 75 13.23 -0.47 8.09
C LYS A 75 12.46 0.08 6.89
N PHE A 76 11.24 0.56 7.13
CA PHE A 76 10.38 1.21 6.14
C PHE A 76 11.01 2.47 5.53
N ILE A 77 11.83 3.23 6.29
CA ILE A 77 12.45 4.49 5.82
C ILE A 77 13.92 4.30 5.40
N LYS A 78 14.54 3.14 5.67
CA LYS A 78 15.92 2.86 5.26
C LYS A 78 15.97 2.38 3.81
N ARG A 79 16.50 3.20 2.92
CA ARG A 79 16.63 2.89 1.47
C ARG A 79 17.39 1.60 1.17
N ASP A 80 18.34 1.23 2.02
CA ASP A 80 19.21 0.06 1.83
C ASP A 80 18.68 -1.22 2.49
N SER A 81 17.48 -1.20 3.08
CA SER A 81 16.95 -2.32 3.88
C SER A 81 16.33 -3.45 3.07
N GLY A 82 16.06 -3.24 1.77
CA GLY A 82 15.23 -4.14 0.96
C GLY A 82 13.73 -4.13 1.33
N GLU A 83 13.35 -3.39 2.38
CA GLU A 83 11.98 -3.20 2.88
C GLU A 83 11.57 -1.71 2.82
N PHE A 84 12.33 -0.90 2.08
CA PHE A 84 12.10 0.53 1.94
C PHE A 84 10.73 0.78 1.31
N LEU A 85 9.84 1.38 2.09
CA LEU A 85 8.48 1.74 1.70
C LEU A 85 7.62 0.54 1.26
N ARG A 86 7.92 -0.63 1.84
CA ARG A 86 7.12 -1.85 1.76
C ARG A 86 6.31 -2.08 3.03
N MET A 87 5.02 -2.38 2.88
CA MET A 87 4.10 -2.73 3.96
C MET A 87 3.51 -4.11 3.72
N GLU A 88 3.41 -4.91 4.77
CA GLU A 88 2.60 -6.13 4.74
C GLU A 88 1.12 -5.74 4.82
N VAL A 89 0.30 -6.49 4.08
CA VAL A 89 -1.14 -6.29 4.06
C VAL A 89 -1.89 -7.59 4.26
N THR A 90 -3.01 -7.48 4.97
CA THR A 90 -4.03 -8.53 5.06
C THR A 90 -5.39 -7.90 4.74
N GLY A 91 -6.39 -8.68 4.39
CA GLY A 91 -7.64 -8.09 3.96
C GLY A 91 -8.64 -9.07 3.39
N SER A 92 -9.58 -8.54 2.61
CA SER A 92 -10.55 -9.34 1.87
C SER A 92 -10.83 -8.80 0.48
N ILE A 93 -11.15 -9.70 -0.44
CA ILE A 93 -11.56 -9.39 -1.82
C ILE A 93 -12.87 -10.09 -2.16
N THR A 94 -13.74 -9.35 -2.84
CA THR A 94 -14.92 -9.90 -3.52
C THR A 94 -14.86 -9.44 -4.96
N ALA A 95 -14.80 -10.38 -5.89
CA ALA A 95 -14.87 -10.12 -7.33
C ALA A 95 -16.00 -10.98 -7.89
N ALA A 96 -17.07 -10.35 -8.37
CA ALA A 96 -18.27 -11.05 -8.80
C ALA A 96 -17.97 -12.14 -9.82
N GLU A 97 -18.64 -13.28 -9.67
CA GLU A 97 -18.45 -14.48 -10.50
C GLU A 97 -17.04 -15.10 -10.48
N LEU A 98 -16.14 -14.61 -9.63
CA LEU A 98 -14.80 -15.17 -9.45
C LEU A 98 -14.58 -15.63 -8.01
N VAL A 99 -14.78 -14.74 -7.03
CA VAL A 99 -14.55 -15.04 -5.61
C VAL A 99 -15.41 -14.16 -4.72
N GLU A 100 -15.92 -14.73 -3.63
CA GLU A 100 -16.73 -14.02 -2.64
C GLU A 100 -15.99 -13.96 -1.29
N ASN A 101 -15.68 -12.75 -0.82
CA ASN A 101 -15.08 -12.47 0.48
C ASN A 101 -13.86 -13.34 0.84
N ALA A 102 -12.98 -13.59 -0.13
CA ALA A 102 -11.75 -14.35 0.12
C ALA A 102 -10.77 -13.53 0.96
N GLU A 103 -10.06 -14.21 1.85
CA GLU A 103 -8.95 -13.62 2.60
C GLU A 103 -7.81 -13.27 1.62
N VAL A 104 -7.29 -12.06 1.76
CA VAL A 104 -6.16 -11.56 0.99
C VAL A 104 -4.99 -11.32 1.92
N LYS A 105 -3.79 -11.66 1.45
CA LYS A 105 -2.53 -11.30 2.09
C LYS A 105 -1.53 -10.85 1.02
N GLY A 106 -0.49 -10.12 1.38
CA GLY A 106 0.44 -9.59 0.39
C GLY A 106 1.28 -8.45 0.90
N SER A 107 1.81 -7.67 -0.05
CA SER A 107 2.51 -6.44 0.26
C SER A 107 2.12 -5.29 -0.65
N ILE A 108 2.31 -4.07 -0.14
CA ILE A 108 2.28 -2.84 -0.91
C ILE A 108 3.69 -2.26 -0.86
N GLU A 109 4.26 -1.92 -2.01
CA GLU A 109 5.55 -1.28 -2.11
C GLU A 109 5.45 0.02 -2.92
N TYR A 110 6.23 1.03 -2.54
CA TYR A 110 6.43 2.17 -3.42
C TYR A 110 7.68 1.93 -4.27
N ASP A 111 7.49 1.85 -5.59
CA ASP A 111 8.59 1.80 -6.55
C ASP A 111 9.08 3.21 -6.92
N PHE A 112 10.15 3.66 -6.26
CA PHE A 112 10.81 4.95 -6.55
C PHE A 112 11.74 4.90 -7.76
N ILE A 113 12.22 3.72 -8.11
CA ILE A 113 13.38 3.56 -9.00
C ILE A 113 12.91 3.54 -10.45
N SER A 114 11.82 2.81 -10.72
CA SER A 114 11.42 2.56 -12.10
C SER A 114 10.21 3.39 -12.53
N LYS A 115 9.13 3.38 -11.74
CA LYS A 115 7.81 3.83 -12.22
C LYS A 115 7.12 4.91 -11.39
N LYS A 116 7.63 5.28 -10.21
CA LYS A 116 6.99 6.24 -9.29
C LYS A 116 5.52 5.85 -9.04
N GLN A 117 5.32 4.62 -8.56
CA GLN A 117 3.99 4.06 -8.36
C GLN A 117 3.95 3.25 -7.06
N PHE A 118 2.76 3.08 -6.50
CA PHE A 118 2.53 1.99 -5.56
C PHE A 118 2.27 0.71 -6.33
N VAL A 119 2.91 -0.38 -5.93
CA VAL A 119 2.71 -1.74 -6.44
C VAL A 119 2.04 -2.56 -5.34
N TYR A 120 1.03 -3.33 -5.73
CA TYR A 120 0.26 -4.21 -4.86
C TYR A 120 0.48 -5.64 -5.34
N ASP A 121 1.13 -6.45 -4.51
CA ASP A 121 1.37 -7.86 -4.78
C ASP A 121 0.60 -8.68 -3.74
N LEU A 122 -0.58 -9.14 -4.12
CA LEU A 122 -1.50 -9.82 -3.22
C LEU A 122 -1.80 -11.24 -3.68
N TYR A 123 -2.15 -12.09 -2.74
CA TYR A 123 -2.52 -13.48 -2.96
C TYR A 123 -3.79 -13.82 -2.18
N PHE A 124 -4.65 -14.61 -2.81
CA PHE A 124 -5.91 -15.09 -2.25
C PHE A 124 -6.31 -16.42 -2.88
N THR A 125 -7.26 -17.11 -2.26
CA THR A 125 -7.75 -18.42 -2.68
C THR A 125 -9.27 -18.39 -2.73
N ASP A 126 -9.87 -19.02 -3.75
CA ASP A 126 -11.32 -19.18 -3.82
C ASP A 126 -11.82 -20.36 -2.97
N ASN A 127 -13.15 -20.51 -2.90
CA ASN A 127 -13.80 -21.57 -2.12
C ASN A 127 -13.50 -22.99 -2.64
N ALA A 128 -13.02 -23.13 -3.88
CA ALA A 128 -12.60 -24.41 -4.46
C ALA A 128 -11.11 -24.71 -4.21
N GLY A 129 -10.41 -23.85 -3.47
CA GLY A 129 -8.98 -24.01 -3.18
C GLY A 129 -8.06 -23.52 -4.30
N LYS A 130 -8.60 -22.87 -5.32
CA LYS A 130 -7.80 -22.35 -6.43
C LYS A 130 -7.18 -21.00 -6.07
N GLU A 131 -5.90 -20.88 -6.36
CA GLU A 131 -5.07 -19.75 -5.92
C GLU A 131 -4.90 -18.70 -7.02
N TYR A 132 -4.89 -17.44 -6.60
CA TYR A 132 -4.75 -16.30 -7.49
C TYR A 132 -3.74 -15.29 -6.94
N TYR A 133 -3.11 -14.57 -7.87
CA TYR A 133 -2.39 -13.35 -7.59
C TYR A 133 -3.22 -12.14 -8.04
N PHE A 134 -3.17 -11.07 -7.25
CA PHE A 134 -3.62 -9.76 -7.66
C PHE A 134 -2.40 -8.85 -7.79
N ASN A 135 -2.15 -8.37 -9.01
CA ASN A 135 -1.05 -7.47 -9.32
C ASN A 135 -1.65 -6.09 -9.62
N GLY A 136 -1.53 -5.17 -8.67
CA GLY A 136 -2.10 -3.83 -8.77
C GLY A 136 -1.04 -2.73 -8.83
N HIS A 137 -1.41 -1.58 -9.37
CA HIS A 137 -0.60 -0.37 -9.32
C HIS A 137 -1.42 0.92 -9.25
N ASN A 138 -0.85 1.94 -8.60
CA ASN A 138 -1.32 3.33 -8.62
C ASN A 138 -0.22 4.23 -9.15
N ASP A 139 -0.44 4.89 -10.28
CA ASP A 139 0.50 5.86 -10.83
C ASP A 139 0.54 7.14 -10.00
N LEU A 140 1.74 7.57 -9.59
CA LEU A 140 1.91 8.81 -8.84
C LEU A 140 2.36 9.96 -9.72
N SER A 141 1.44 10.88 -9.93
CA SER A 141 1.65 12.19 -10.52
C SER A 141 1.75 13.22 -9.41
N ILE A 142 2.92 13.84 -9.30
CA ILE A 142 3.15 14.98 -8.40
C ILE A 142 2.26 16.18 -8.73
N PHE A 143 1.77 16.26 -9.97
CA PHE A 143 0.90 17.34 -10.44
C PHE A 143 -0.59 17.05 -10.19
N GLN A 144 -0.96 15.79 -9.95
CA GLN A 144 -2.35 15.37 -9.72
C GLN A 144 -2.44 14.37 -8.55
N PRO A 145 -1.98 14.74 -7.34
CA PRO A 145 -1.87 13.81 -6.22
C PRO A 145 -3.21 13.14 -5.90
N ILE A 146 -4.33 13.87 -5.95
CA ILE A 146 -5.67 13.32 -5.69
C ILE A 146 -6.01 12.19 -6.67
N LYS A 147 -5.80 12.41 -7.98
CA LYS A 147 -6.08 11.40 -9.01
C LYS A 147 -5.19 10.17 -8.83
N SER A 148 -3.93 10.41 -8.50
CA SER A 148 -2.89 9.40 -8.29
C SER A 148 -3.09 8.48 -7.11
N PHE A 149 -3.73 8.95 -6.05
CA PHE A 149 -4.15 8.07 -4.96
C PHE A 149 -5.50 7.43 -5.26
N SER A 150 -6.38 8.07 -6.04
CA SER A 150 -7.78 7.65 -6.15
C SER A 150 -8.06 6.40 -6.98
N THR A 151 -7.20 6.01 -7.93
CA THR A 151 -7.50 4.92 -8.88
C THR A 151 -6.37 3.91 -8.92
N MET A 152 -6.72 2.64 -8.72
CA MET A 152 -5.85 1.48 -8.80
C MET A 152 -6.23 0.63 -10.00
N LEU A 153 -5.25 0.36 -10.85
CA LEU A 153 -5.37 -0.61 -11.92
C LEU A 153 -4.78 -1.92 -11.45
N GLY A 154 -5.28 -3.03 -11.95
CA GLY A 154 -4.69 -4.33 -11.63
C GLY A 154 -5.18 -5.47 -12.49
N GLU A 155 -4.59 -6.63 -12.22
CA GLU A 155 -4.89 -7.88 -12.90
C GLU A 155 -5.01 -8.99 -11.86
N ILE A 156 -5.98 -9.88 -12.07
CA ILE A 156 -6.08 -11.15 -11.35
C ILE A 156 -5.50 -12.23 -12.23
N VAL A 157 -4.54 -12.98 -11.69
CA VAL A 157 -3.79 -14.01 -12.38
C VAL A 157 -4.03 -15.35 -11.69
N ASP A 158 -4.37 -16.36 -12.47
CA ASP A 158 -4.43 -17.74 -12.01
C ASP A 158 -3.00 -18.21 -11.68
N ARG A 159 -2.76 -18.56 -10.41
CA ARG A 159 -1.40 -18.86 -9.92
C ARG A 159 -0.80 -20.09 -10.58
N GLN A 160 -1.61 -21.11 -10.86
CA GLN A 160 -1.13 -22.38 -11.40
C GLN A 160 -0.74 -22.23 -12.88
N SER A 161 -1.55 -21.52 -13.66
CA SER A 161 -1.33 -21.36 -15.10
C SER A 161 -0.55 -20.11 -15.49
N GLY A 162 -0.42 -19.13 -14.59
CA GLY A 162 0.18 -17.82 -14.88
C GLY A 162 -0.65 -16.94 -15.81
N LYS A 163 -1.89 -17.33 -16.12
CA LYS A 163 -2.75 -16.61 -17.06
C LYS A 163 -3.54 -15.53 -16.35
N ILE A 164 -3.61 -14.36 -16.96
CA ILE A 164 -4.52 -13.29 -16.51
C ILE A 164 -5.95 -13.77 -16.75
N VAL A 165 -6.75 -13.79 -15.69
CA VAL A 165 -8.16 -14.19 -15.74
C VAL A 165 -9.09 -12.98 -15.68
N SER A 166 -8.62 -11.85 -15.14
CA SER A 166 -9.42 -10.63 -15.04
C SER A 166 -8.56 -9.37 -15.04
N THR A 167 -9.01 -8.31 -15.72
CA THR A 167 -8.49 -6.94 -15.55
C THR A 167 -9.35 -6.19 -14.53
N VAL A 168 -8.77 -5.27 -13.77
CA VAL A 168 -9.40 -4.61 -12.61
C VAL A 168 -9.16 -3.10 -12.63
N VAL A 169 -10.21 -2.34 -12.29
CA VAL A 169 -10.16 -0.91 -11.99
C VAL A 169 -10.85 -0.68 -10.65
N LEU A 170 -10.09 -0.25 -9.65
CA LEU A 170 -10.55 0.04 -8.29
C LEU A 170 -10.38 1.52 -7.99
N LYS A 171 -11.32 2.10 -7.24
CA LYS A 171 -11.26 3.48 -6.77
C LYS A 171 -11.29 3.54 -5.26
N ILE A 172 -10.48 4.43 -4.67
CA ILE A 172 -10.57 4.78 -3.25
C ILE A 172 -11.77 5.72 -3.05
N GLU A 173 -12.57 5.48 -2.03
CA GLU A 173 -13.54 6.47 -1.59
C GLU A 173 -12.86 7.75 -1.10
N ALA A 174 -13.36 8.92 -1.55
CA ALA A 174 -12.76 10.22 -1.23
C ALA A 174 -12.59 10.50 0.27
N LYS A 175 -13.43 9.89 1.13
CA LYS A 175 -13.34 10.00 2.58
C LYS A 175 -12.04 9.42 3.16
N ASP A 176 -11.49 8.39 2.52
CA ASP A 176 -10.27 7.70 2.95
C ASP A 176 -8.99 8.35 2.37
N ILE A 177 -9.14 9.30 1.44
CA ILE A 177 -8.04 10.04 0.82
C ILE A 177 -7.54 11.17 1.76
N PHE A 178 -8.42 11.77 2.57
CA PHE A 178 -8.09 12.93 3.40
C PHE A 178 -6.99 12.68 4.45
N PRO A 179 -6.98 11.57 5.22
CA PRO A 179 -5.89 11.28 6.17
C PRO A 179 -4.53 11.10 5.48
N ILE A 180 -4.53 10.53 4.27
CA ILE A 180 -3.33 10.32 3.47
C ILE A 180 -2.76 11.67 3.00
N ILE A 181 -3.60 12.60 2.55
CA ILE A 181 -3.14 13.94 2.15
C ILE A 181 -2.68 14.77 3.36
N ALA A 182 -3.34 14.64 4.51
CA ALA A 182 -2.97 15.35 5.72
C ALA A 182 -1.58 14.94 6.25
N SER A 183 -1.19 13.67 6.11
CA SER A 183 0.13 13.20 6.55
C SER A 183 1.28 13.79 5.74
N PHE A 184 1.07 14.18 4.47
CA PHE A 184 2.06 14.90 3.66
C PHE A 184 2.10 16.43 3.93
N ARG A 185 1.10 16.99 4.61
CA ARG A 185 1.05 18.43 4.96
C ARG A 185 1.81 18.80 6.23
N ILE A 186 2.22 17.82 7.04
CA ILE A 186 2.93 18.04 8.32
C ILE A 186 4.45 18.26 8.10
N THR A 187 4.93 18.19 6.85
CA THR A 187 6.36 18.37 6.50
C THR A 187 6.68 19.76 5.94
N ARG A 188 6.14 20.83 6.53
CA ARG A 188 6.57 22.22 6.26
C ARG A 188 7.10 22.89 7.51
#